data_AF-A0A5C6GEA8-F1
#
_entry.id   AF-A0A5C6GEA8-F1
#
_cell.length_a   1.000
_cell.length_b   1.000
_cell.length_c   1.000
_cell.angle_alpha   90.00
_cell.angle_beta   90.00
_cell.angle_gamma   90.00
#
_symmetry.space_group_name_H-M   'P 1'
#
loop_
_entity.id
_entity.type
_entity.pdbx_description
1 polymer ?
#
loop_
_entity_poly.entity_id
_entity_poly.type
_entity_poly.pdbx_seq_one_letter_code
_entity_poly.pdbx_strand_id
1 'polypeptide(L)'
;MPLAVLLLQLVVWTLFASAFYPFKPLWLQEKEELTLLGEAKRNVAVENSEDGLTFRIEKKNAQGNDSPALLAAKQASWLKEKFRHTRSGVSIGAIEKRESSFKIMDATKPTQAMAAGISQDGTDYSYFVKAGLGSKSKQLNLLVDTGAGSSWVMGSGCADAACSIHNTFGQDDSATFSDRGRSFSVSYGSGKVHGNLVTDTISLAGISLKYTFGQASNASAEFSHFAFDGILGLSMGQGASDNFLKTLKDAKKLDKSLFGIHLNRASDGSNHGEIKFGSTNPDRYTGDISYTSVDSTEGDWAIRMDDMAYDGKNTGAGGVLSYIDTGTSFIFGPPKLIKKIHDMIPGSSSSDGSTFTVPCDSDKSLTFKFSGVDYKVSSKDWISPKDNSGHCTSNLYGYEVVEGALLLGDTFLKNVYAVFDPDQKRIGFAAAAGSQGGSSSGPNGGGGSSSSPTATGPTAATATTLITGATAQSDSSTQTQRSPPGLSGHETGIARSGGSPAKSTESTTAAASIVNSQQHAKLTVAILLAVLVAVIA
;
A
#
# COMPACT_ATOMS: atom_id res chain seq x y z
N MET A 1 14.93 55.44 29.88
CA MET A 1 13.58 54.95 29.55
C MET A 1 13.50 54.61 28.06
N PRO A 2 13.87 53.38 27.66
CA PRO A 2 13.03 52.73 26.63
C PRO A 2 12.93 51.19 26.71
N LEU A 3 13.54 50.51 27.70
CA LEU A 3 13.46 49.04 27.79
C LEU A 3 12.22 48.55 28.57
N ALA A 4 11.79 49.31 29.57
CA ALA A 4 10.63 48.97 30.40
C ALA A 4 9.29 49.07 29.63
N VAL A 5 9.21 49.96 28.63
CA VAL A 5 8.02 50.09 27.77
C VAL A 5 7.94 48.95 26.76
N LEU A 6 9.08 48.44 26.28
CA LEU A 6 9.14 47.30 25.37
C LEU A 6 8.78 45.98 26.07
N LEU A 7 9.22 45.80 27.32
CA LEU A 7 8.87 44.64 28.14
C LEU A 7 7.39 44.65 28.55
N LEU A 8 6.82 45.83 28.84
CA LEU A 8 5.39 45.95 29.14
C LEU A 8 4.51 45.67 27.91
N GLN A 9 4.98 46.01 26.70
CA GLN A 9 4.30 45.62 25.46
C GLN A 9 4.40 44.11 25.19
N LEU A 10 5.54 43.46 25.48
CA LEU A 10 5.68 42.00 25.31
C LEU A 10 4.82 41.19 26.28
N VAL A 11 4.60 41.67 27.50
CA VAL A 11 3.73 41.01 28.50
C VAL A 11 2.23 41.20 28.19
N VAL A 12 1.85 42.29 27.54
CA VAL A 12 0.45 42.48 27.08
C VAL A 12 0.12 41.60 25.86
N TRP A 13 1.12 41.20 25.06
CA TRP A 13 0.92 40.26 23.95
C TRP A 13 0.85 38.77 24.38
N THR A 14 1.35 38.40 25.56
CA THR A 14 1.26 37.02 26.07
C THR A 14 -0.02 36.74 26.86
N LEU A 15 -0.74 37.78 27.30
CA LEU A 15 -2.00 37.65 28.07
C LEU A 15 -3.28 37.70 27.21
N PHE A 16 -3.19 37.85 25.88
CA PHE A 16 -4.32 37.70 24.96
C PHE A 16 -4.31 36.39 24.15
N ALA A 17 -3.38 35.48 24.43
CA ALA A 17 -3.35 34.14 23.84
C ALA A 17 -4.09 33.10 24.71
N SER A 18 -5.34 33.39 25.07
CA SER A 18 -6.23 32.38 25.64
C SER A 18 -7.69 32.67 25.26
N ALA A 19 -8.00 32.40 23.99
CA ALA A 19 -9.34 32.10 23.51
C ALA A 19 -9.28 31.25 22.23
N PHE A 20 -8.42 30.23 22.21
CA PHE A 20 -8.65 29.08 21.33
C PHE A 20 -9.67 28.19 22.03
N TYR A 21 -10.95 28.37 21.70
CA TYR A 21 -11.86 27.23 21.72
C TYR A 21 -11.22 26.17 20.82
N PRO A 22 -10.86 24.97 21.31
CA PRO A 22 -10.57 23.90 20.40
C PRO A 22 -11.85 23.67 19.60
N PHE A 23 -11.79 23.90 18.29
CA PHE A 23 -12.76 23.29 17.38
C PHE A 23 -12.63 21.79 17.59
N LYS A 24 -13.50 21.23 18.45
CA LYS A 24 -13.71 19.80 18.52
C LYS A 24 -14.56 19.46 17.30
N PRO A 25 -14.02 18.73 16.32
CA PRO A 25 -14.83 18.30 15.20
C PRO A 25 -15.94 17.38 15.73
N LEU A 26 -17.13 17.41 15.12
CA LEU A 26 -18.34 16.73 15.62
C LEU A 26 -18.11 15.24 15.94
N TRP A 27 -17.23 14.57 15.21
CA TRP A 27 -16.86 13.17 15.44
C TRP A 27 -16.12 12.93 16.78
N LEU A 28 -15.40 13.93 17.30
CA LEU A 28 -14.70 13.83 18.59
C LEU A 28 -15.69 14.04 19.76
N GLN A 29 -16.70 14.88 19.55
CA GLN A 29 -17.78 15.10 20.52
C GLN A 29 -18.71 13.89 20.59
N GLU A 30 -19.05 13.29 19.45
CA GLU A 30 -19.83 12.06 19.36
C GLU A 30 -19.08 10.88 20.01
N LYS A 31 -17.74 10.82 19.85
CA LYS A 31 -16.90 9.81 20.51
C LYS A 31 -16.84 9.99 22.03
N GLU A 32 -16.73 11.22 22.54
CA GLU A 32 -16.74 11.50 23.98
C GLU A 32 -18.12 11.23 24.61
N GLU A 33 -19.22 11.60 23.95
CA GLU A 33 -20.58 11.29 24.42
C GLU A 33 -20.88 9.79 24.39
N LEU A 34 -20.43 9.05 23.37
CA LEU A 34 -20.52 7.58 23.33
C LEU A 34 -19.67 6.91 24.42
N THR A 35 -18.53 7.51 24.80
CA THR A 35 -17.67 7.01 25.86
C THR A 35 -18.32 7.22 27.23
N LEU A 36 -18.89 8.40 27.48
CA LEU A 36 -19.60 8.71 28.72
C LEU A 36 -20.92 7.94 28.87
N LEU A 37 -21.66 7.71 27.78
CA LEU A 37 -22.84 6.82 27.76
C LEU A 37 -22.44 5.34 27.98
N GLY A 38 -21.25 4.93 27.56
CA GLY A 38 -20.68 3.61 27.79
C GLY A 38 -20.13 3.40 29.21
N GLU A 39 -19.75 4.47 29.90
CA GLU A 39 -19.34 4.46 31.32
C GLU A 39 -20.55 4.57 32.26
N ALA A 40 -21.55 5.39 31.93
CA ALA A 40 -22.80 5.49 32.69
C ALA A 40 -23.61 4.18 32.66
N LYS A 41 -23.52 3.39 31.57
CA LYS A 41 -24.15 2.06 31.48
C LYS A 41 -23.42 0.96 32.27
N ARG A 42 -22.24 1.23 32.82
CA ARG A 42 -21.46 0.24 33.60
C ARG A 42 -21.69 0.27 35.11
N ASN A 43 -22.51 1.19 35.64
CA ASN A 43 -22.68 1.36 37.08
C ASN A 43 -24.08 1.09 37.63
N VAL A 44 -24.96 0.38 36.92
CA VAL A 44 -26.24 -0.06 37.49
C VAL A 44 -26.52 -1.52 37.13
N ALA A 45 -25.86 -2.43 37.84
CA ALA A 45 -26.40 -3.73 38.21
C ALA A 45 -25.39 -4.40 39.15
N VAL A 46 -25.73 -4.51 40.43
CA VAL A 46 -25.76 -5.77 41.20
C VAL A 46 -26.10 -5.41 42.65
N GLU A 47 -27.31 -5.78 43.09
CA GLU A 47 -27.46 -6.33 44.44
C GLU A 47 -28.51 -7.45 44.38
N ASN A 48 -28.10 -8.62 44.88
CA ASN A 48 -28.88 -9.82 45.20
C ASN A 48 -29.34 -10.75 44.07
N SER A 49 -28.61 -11.86 43.86
CA SER A 49 -29.02 -13.20 44.34
C SER A 49 -28.18 -14.32 43.68
N GLU A 50 -28.08 -15.43 44.41
CA GLU A 50 -27.21 -16.61 44.24
C GLU A 50 -27.41 -17.43 42.94
N ASP A 51 -26.37 -18.19 42.63
CA ASP A 51 -26.28 -19.37 41.74
C ASP A 51 -26.63 -19.25 40.25
N GLY A 52 -25.57 -19.21 39.44
CA GLY A 52 -25.60 -19.51 38.00
C GLY A 52 -24.69 -18.59 37.20
N LEU A 53 -23.50 -19.08 36.80
CA LEU A 53 -22.65 -18.39 35.80
C LEU A 53 -23.35 -18.38 34.45
N THR A 54 -24.19 -17.38 34.23
CA THR A 54 -24.87 -17.14 32.97
C THR A 54 -23.98 -16.21 32.15
N PHE A 55 -23.16 -16.77 31.26
CA PHE A 55 -22.44 -15.97 30.29
C PHE A 55 -23.44 -15.45 29.25
N ARG A 56 -23.70 -14.14 29.26
CA ARG A 56 -24.38 -13.48 28.16
C ARG A 56 -23.41 -13.45 26.97
N ILE A 57 -23.54 -14.43 26.08
CA ILE A 57 -22.89 -14.37 24.76
C ILE A 57 -23.61 -13.29 23.97
N GLU A 58 -23.10 -12.06 24.04
CA GLU A 58 -23.40 -11.09 23.01
C GLU A 58 -22.60 -11.48 21.78
N LYS A 59 -23.30 -12.08 20.81
CA LYS A 59 -22.81 -12.23 19.45
C LYS A 59 -22.49 -10.83 18.94
N LYS A 60 -21.21 -10.44 19.00
CA LYS A 60 -20.72 -9.26 18.29
C LYS A 60 -21.14 -9.45 16.83
N ASN A 61 -22.02 -8.59 16.35
CA ASN A 61 -22.48 -8.65 14.97
C ASN A 61 -21.25 -8.69 14.05
N ALA A 62 -21.31 -9.59 13.07
CA ALA A 62 -20.24 -9.79 12.12
C ALA A 62 -19.85 -8.45 11.48
N GLN A 63 -18.54 -8.23 11.38
CA GLN A 63 -17.89 -7.21 10.56
C GLN A 63 -18.59 -7.15 9.20
N GLY A 64 -19.27 -6.04 8.90
CA GLY A 64 -19.99 -5.86 7.64
C GLY A 64 -20.75 -4.54 7.48
N ASN A 65 -20.57 -3.56 8.39
CA ASN A 65 -21.39 -2.33 8.43
C ASN A 65 -20.59 -1.02 8.26
N ASP A 66 -19.29 -1.09 7.96
CA ASP A 66 -18.51 0.11 7.70
C ASP A 66 -18.89 0.66 6.31
N SER A 67 -19.20 1.96 6.23
CA SER A 67 -19.49 2.58 4.94
C SER A 67 -18.25 2.61 4.04
N PRO A 68 -18.40 2.59 2.71
CA PRO A 68 -17.28 2.71 1.76
C PRO A 68 -16.41 3.94 2.03
N ALA A 69 -17.03 5.09 2.37
CA ALA A 69 -16.31 6.28 2.78
C ALA A 69 -15.48 6.09 4.08
N LEU A 70 -15.99 5.34 5.05
CA LEU A 70 -15.24 5.01 6.26
C LEU A 70 -14.07 4.06 5.95
N LEU A 71 -14.29 3.06 5.11
CA LEU A 71 -13.22 2.16 4.64
C LEU A 71 -12.15 2.95 3.88
N ALA A 72 -12.54 3.88 3.02
CA ALA A 72 -11.62 4.72 2.27
C ALA A 72 -10.89 5.74 3.16
N ALA A 73 -11.56 6.36 4.12
CA ALA A 73 -10.92 7.24 5.10
C ALA A 73 -9.93 6.48 5.98
N LYS A 74 -10.27 5.26 6.38
CA LYS A 74 -9.36 4.32 7.03
C LYS A 74 -8.18 4.03 6.12
N GLN A 75 -8.42 3.51 4.91
CA GLN A 75 -7.38 3.19 3.92
C GLN A 75 -6.51 4.39 3.53
N ALA A 76 -7.06 5.60 3.48
CA ALA A 76 -6.29 6.82 3.24
C ALA A 76 -5.46 7.25 4.44
N SER A 77 -6.01 7.21 5.65
CA SER A 77 -5.27 7.53 6.88
C SER A 77 -4.13 6.54 7.09
N TRP A 78 -4.44 5.29 6.84
CA TRP A 78 -3.51 4.18 6.73
C TRP A 78 -2.43 4.52 5.72
N LEU A 79 -2.76 4.63 4.44
CA LEU A 79 -1.79 4.89 3.40
C LEU A 79 -0.96 6.14 3.71
N LYS A 80 -1.53 7.26 4.16
CA LYS A 80 -0.77 8.47 4.58
C LYS A 80 0.30 8.21 5.64
N GLU A 81 0.10 7.25 6.54
CA GLU A 81 1.11 6.85 7.53
C GLU A 81 2.26 6.03 6.90
N LYS A 82 2.02 5.30 5.79
CA LYS A 82 3.10 4.76 4.91
C LYS A 82 4.00 5.90 4.41
N PHE A 83 3.41 7.07 4.11
CA PHE A 83 4.10 8.22 3.52
C PHE A 83 4.59 9.27 4.52
N ARG A 84 4.24 9.17 5.82
CA ARG A 84 4.57 10.19 6.84
C ARG A 84 5.02 9.54 8.15
N HIS A 85 6.33 9.40 8.37
CA HIS A 85 6.86 8.81 9.60
C HIS A 85 6.43 9.53 10.91
N THR A 86 5.83 8.84 11.89
CA THR A 86 6.29 8.79 13.32
C THR A 86 5.60 7.69 14.18
N ARG A 87 6.35 7.08 15.13
CA ARG A 87 5.95 5.95 16.00
C ARG A 87 4.89 6.27 17.07
N SER A 88 3.97 5.33 17.34
CA SER A 88 3.64 4.82 18.69
C SER A 88 2.75 3.56 18.59
N GLY A 89 2.84 2.64 19.54
CA GLY A 89 2.06 1.39 19.57
C GLY A 89 1.69 0.97 21.00
N VAL A 90 0.52 0.33 21.16
CA VAL A 90 0.02 -0.27 22.41
C VAL A 90 -0.50 -1.68 22.07
N SER A 91 -0.20 -2.67 22.91
CA SER A 91 -0.56 -4.09 22.71
C SER A 91 -1.93 -4.44 23.30
N ILE A 92 -2.65 -5.39 22.68
CA ILE A 92 -3.78 -6.12 23.28
C ILE A 92 -3.55 -7.63 23.10
N GLY A 93 -3.87 -8.40 24.16
CA GLY A 93 -3.51 -9.81 24.35
C GLY A 93 -4.26 -10.86 23.52
N ALA A 94 -3.74 -12.08 23.61
CA ALA A 94 -4.02 -13.25 22.76
C ALA A 94 -5.45 -13.81 22.85
N ILE A 95 -5.98 -14.22 21.69
CA ILE A 95 -7.26 -14.94 21.52
C ILE A 95 -6.97 -16.25 20.79
N GLU A 96 -7.55 -17.35 21.27
CA GLU A 96 -7.46 -18.69 20.68
C GLU A 96 -7.90 -18.75 19.20
N LYS A 97 -7.28 -19.68 18.45
CA LYS A 97 -7.37 -19.80 16.99
C LYS A 97 -8.80 -20.07 16.51
N ARG A 98 -9.46 -19.06 15.94
CA ARG A 98 -10.75 -19.21 15.25
C ARG A 98 -10.49 -19.50 13.77
N GLU A 99 -11.30 -20.37 13.18
CA GLU A 99 -11.33 -20.52 11.71
C GLU A 99 -11.64 -19.17 11.05
N SER A 100 -11.01 -18.89 9.92
CA SER A 100 -11.16 -17.64 9.16
C SER A 100 -12.63 -17.38 8.84
N SER A 101 -13.16 -16.24 9.30
CA SER A 101 -14.55 -15.85 9.09
C SER A 101 -14.84 -15.25 7.71
N PHE A 102 -13.84 -15.19 6.83
CA PHE A 102 -13.96 -14.55 5.52
C PHE A 102 -14.54 -15.52 4.48
N LYS A 103 -15.59 -15.08 3.78
CA LYS A 103 -16.15 -15.83 2.66
C LYS A 103 -15.33 -15.56 1.41
N ILE A 104 -14.31 -16.38 1.18
CA ILE A 104 -13.45 -16.26 0.00
C ILE A 104 -14.22 -16.63 -1.27
N MET A 105 -14.20 -15.74 -2.25
CA MET A 105 -14.63 -16.02 -3.62
C MET A 105 -13.41 -16.52 -4.41
N ASP A 106 -13.23 -17.84 -4.40
CA ASP A 106 -12.10 -18.49 -5.09
C ASP A 106 -12.15 -18.25 -6.60
N ALA A 107 -10.99 -17.92 -7.18
CA ALA A 107 -10.85 -17.86 -8.62
C ALA A 107 -10.91 -19.24 -9.27
N THR A 108 -11.51 -19.28 -10.45
CA THR A 108 -11.46 -20.44 -11.34
C THR A 108 -10.01 -20.76 -11.65
N LYS A 109 -9.64 -22.04 -11.59
CA LYS A 109 -8.28 -22.47 -11.90
C LYS A 109 -7.91 -22.06 -13.34
N PRO A 110 -6.85 -21.27 -13.53
CA PRO A 110 -6.40 -20.91 -14.88
C PRO A 110 -5.97 -22.13 -15.68
N THR A 111 -6.21 -22.08 -16.99
CA THR A 111 -5.79 -23.10 -17.97
C THR A 111 -4.42 -22.78 -18.59
N GLN A 112 -4.01 -21.51 -18.54
CA GLN A 112 -2.76 -21.03 -19.11
C GLN A 112 -1.56 -21.45 -18.24
N ALA A 113 -0.43 -21.74 -18.88
CA ALA A 113 0.84 -21.97 -18.18
C ALA A 113 1.30 -20.68 -17.48
N MET A 114 2.01 -20.83 -16.35
CA MET A 114 2.51 -19.71 -15.54
C MET A 114 1.42 -18.74 -15.07
N ALA A 115 0.18 -19.23 -14.92
CA ALA A 115 -0.94 -18.46 -14.40
C ALA A 115 -1.45 -18.99 -13.05
N ALA A 116 -1.89 -18.07 -12.18
CA ALA A 116 -2.59 -18.36 -10.94
C ALA A 116 -3.88 -17.55 -10.86
N GLY A 117 -4.93 -18.15 -10.29
CA GLY A 117 -6.19 -17.46 -10.07
C GLY A 117 -6.04 -16.42 -8.96
N ILE A 118 -6.67 -15.25 -9.14
CA ILE A 118 -6.74 -14.19 -8.13
C ILE A 118 -8.10 -14.29 -7.43
N SER A 119 -8.10 -14.87 -6.24
CA SER A 119 -9.27 -14.91 -5.35
C SER A 119 -9.51 -13.54 -4.71
N GLN A 120 -10.72 -13.33 -4.19
CA GLN A 120 -11.03 -12.13 -3.42
C GLN A 120 -11.99 -12.42 -2.26
N ASP A 121 -12.24 -11.43 -1.40
CA ASP A 121 -13.10 -11.53 -0.22
C ASP A 121 -14.61 -11.42 -0.50
N GLY A 122 -15.00 -11.29 -1.78
CA GLY A 122 -16.39 -11.16 -2.21
C GLY A 122 -16.96 -9.74 -2.03
N THR A 123 -16.11 -8.76 -1.69
CA THR A 123 -16.51 -7.36 -1.51
C THR A 123 -15.72 -6.39 -2.39
N ASP A 124 -14.90 -6.90 -3.31
CA ASP A 124 -13.94 -6.14 -4.12
C ASP A 124 -12.93 -5.33 -3.29
N TYR A 125 -12.66 -5.76 -2.05
CA TYR A 125 -11.80 -5.00 -1.13
C TYR A 125 -10.37 -5.53 -1.07
N SER A 126 -10.17 -6.84 -1.25
CA SER A 126 -8.84 -7.44 -1.32
C SER A 126 -8.74 -8.58 -2.32
N TYR A 127 -7.63 -8.61 -3.07
CA TYR A 127 -7.34 -9.58 -4.12
C TYR A 127 -6.04 -10.34 -3.83
N PHE A 128 -6.12 -11.67 -3.77
CA PHE A 128 -5.02 -12.50 -3.31
C PHE A 128 -4.87 -13.78 -4.11
N VAL A 129 -3.64 -14.28 -4.18
CA VAL A 129 -3.28 -15.53 -4.83
C VAL A 129 -2.99 -16.61 -3.81
N LYS A 130 -3.34 -17.85 -4.12
CA LYS A 130 -3.00 -19.01 -3.29
C LYS A 130 -1.58 -19.47 -3.66
N ALA A 131 -0.63 -19.33 -2.73
CA ALA A 131 0.76 -19.73 -2.89
C ALA A 131 1.10 -20.89 -1.94
N GLY A 132 1.87 -21.87 -2.43
CA GLY A 132 2.38 -22.97 -1.61
C GLY A 132 3.76 -22.64 -1.05
N LEU A 133 3.89 -22.64 0.29
CA LEU A 133 5.17 -22.41 0.98
C LEU A 133 5.77 -23.67 1.58
N GLY A 134 7.09 -23.75 1.53
CA GLY A 134 7.86 -24.80 2.17
C GLY A 134 7.83 -26.14 1.45
N SER A 135 8.60 -27.11 1.98
CA SER A 135 8.68 -28.46 1.42
C SER A 135 7.36 -29.24 1.48
N LYS A 136 6.42 -28.82 2.34
CA LYS A 136 5.06 -29.39 2.42
C LYS A 136 4.04 -28.66 1.55
N SER A 137 4.44 -27.59 0.85
CA SER A 137 3.57 -26.76 0.01
C SER A 137 2.32 -26.25 0.76
N LYS A 138 2.52 -25.73 1.97
CA LYS A 138 1.42 -25.17 2.78
C LYS A 138 0.79 -24.00 2.03
N GLN A 139 -0.50 -24.11 1.76
CA GLN A 139 -1.24 -23.10 1.00
C GLN A 139 -1.55 -21.89 1.88
N LEU A 140 -1.22 -20.70 1.39
CA LEU A 140 -1.51 -19.41 2.02
C LEU A 140 -2.06 -18.45 0.98
N ASN A 141 -2.98 -17.59 1.39
CA ASN A 141 -3.49 -16.50 0.57
C ASN A 141 -2.57 -15.29 0.70
N LEU A 142 -1.91 -14.88 -0.39
CA LEU A 142 -1.04 -13.71 -0.41
C LEU A 142 -1.69 -12.58 -1.20
N LEU A 143 -1.86 -11.41 -0.59
CA LEU A 143 -2.30 -10.20 -1.28
C LEU A 143 -1.35 -9.93 -2.46
N VAL A 144 -1.91 -9.67 -3.64
CA VAL A 144 -1.14 -9.24 -4.80
C VAL A 144 -0.92 -7.74 -4.67
N ASP A 145 0.32 -7.31 -4.38
CA ASP A 145 0.59 -5.91 -4.05
C ASP A 145 1.73 -5.36 -4.91
N THR A 146 1.38 -4.61 -5.96
CA THR A 146 2.33 -3.92 -6.82
C THR A 146 2.96 -2.67 -6.16
N GLY A 147 2.37 -2.17 -5.08
CA GLY A 147 2.91 -1.08 -4.25
C GLY A 147 3.86 -1.54 -3.13
N ALA A 148 4.07 -2.85 -2.95
CA ALA A 148 4.97 -3.42 -1.94
C ALA A 148 6.29 -3.96 -2.53
N GLY A 149 7.39 -3.72 -1.82
CA GLY A 149 8.73 -4.22 -2.17
C GLY A 149 9.09 -5.51 -1.44
N SER A 150 8.44 -5.78 -0.31
CA SER A 150 8.60 -7.00 0.48
C SER A 150 7.44 -7.95 0.31
N SER A 151 7.75 -9.23 0.36
CA SER A 151 6.77 -10.27 0.66
C SER A 151 6.92 -10.75 2.09
N TRP A 152 5.81 -11.11 2.73
CA TRP A 152 5.80 -11.66 4.07
C TRP A 152 4.54 -12.49 4.33
N VAL A 153 4.58 -13.31 5.38
CA VAL A 153 3.45 -14.11 5.86
C VAL A 153 3.35 -14.06 7.38
N MET A 154 2.16 -14.32 7.92
CA MET A 154 1.97 -14.48 9.36
C MET A 154 2.74 -15.70 9.87
N GLY A 155 3.57 -15.51 10.90
CA GLY A 155 4.42 -16.55 11.46
C GLY A 155 3.67 -17.48 12.42
N SER A 156 4.05 -18.76 12.46
CA SER A 156 3.46 -19.74 13.38
C SER A 156 3.66 -19.41 14.86
N GLY A 157 4.68 -18.63 15.19
CA GLY A 157 4.94 -18.13 16.56
C GLY A 157 4.24 -16.81 16.90
N CYS A 158 3.45 -16.23 15.99
CA CYS A 158 2.74 -14.98 16.23
C CYS A 158 1.45 -15.22 17.02
N ALA A 159 1.32 -14.52 18.15
CA ALA A 159 0.17 -14.63 19.05
C ALA A 159 -0.81 -13.44 18.98
N ASP A 160 -0.53 -12.46 18.11
CA ASP A 160 -1.41 -11.30 17.91
C ASP A 160 -2.75 -11.73 17.31
N ALA A 161 -3.81 -10.94 17.55
CA ALA A 161 -5.17 -11.26 17.11
C ALA A 161 -5.29 -11.46 15.59
N ALA A 162 -4.49 -10.75 14.78
CA ALA A 162 -4.46 -10.97 13.34
C ALA A 162 -3.95 -12.39 13.02
N CYS A 163 -2.89 -12.85 13.68
CA CYS A 163 -2.30 -14.17 13.42
C CYS A 163 -3.18 -15.33 13.88
N SER A 164 -4.04 -15.13 14.88
CA SER A 164 -4.90 -16.20 15.40
C SER A 164 -6.11 -16.51 14.52
N ILE A 165 -6.48 -15.62 13.59
CA ILE A 165 -7.60 -15.83 12.66
C ILE A 165 -7.16 -16.15 11.23
N HIS A 166 -5.86 -16.14 10.96
CA HIS A 166 -5.25 -16.42 9.66
C HIS A 166 -4.47 -17.72 9.66
N ASN A 167 -4.14 -18.20 8.46
CA ASN A 167 -3.17 -19.26 8.32
C ASN A 167 -1.77 -18.70 8.58
N THR A 168 -0.95 -19.49 9.26
CA THR A 168 0.42 -19.10 9.62
C THR A 168 1.43 -20.05 9.02
N PHE A 169 2.69 -19.64 8.91
CA PHE A 169 3.79 -20.46 8.41
C PHE A 169 5.00 -20.45 9.34
N GLY A 170 5.66 -21.59 9.50
CA GLY A 170 6.94 -21.66 10.21
C GLY A 170 7.68 -22.98 10.03
N GLN A 171 8.70 -23.20 10.87
CA GLN A 171 9.63 -24.33 10.79
C GLN A 171 8.93 -25.69 10.69
N ASP A 172 7.86 -25.92 11.44
CA ASP A 172 7.14 -27.20 11.45
C ASP A 172 6.39 -27.48 10.14
N ASP A 173 6.17 -26.46 9.32
CA ASP A 173 5.51 -26.59 8.02
C ASP A 173 6.49 -26.96 6.90
N SER A 174 7.80 -27.00 7.15
CA SER A 174 8.78 -27.19 6.08
C SER A 174 10.14 -27.73 6.56
N ALA A 175 10.60 -28.80 5.91
CA ALA A 175 11.94 -29.32 6.09
C ALA A 175 13.02 -28.46 5.41
N THR A 176 12.63 -27.54 4.52
CA THR A 176 13.54 -26.63 3.81
C THR A 176 13.56 -25.22 4.40
N PHE A 177 12.88 -25.00 5.52
CA PHE A 177 12.87 -23.72 6.22
C PHE A 177 14.26 -23.35 6.73
N SER A 178 14.71 -22.15 6.40
CA SER A 178 15.97 -21.59 6.87
C SER A 178 15.74 -20.16 7.37
N ASP A 179 15.82 -19.97 8.70
CA ASP A 179 15.94 -18.63 9.28
C ASP A 179 17.27 -18.00 8.83
N ARG A 180 17.24 -16.70 8.49
CA ARG A 180 18.43 -15.92 8.11
C ARG A 180 19.05 -15.15 9.26
N GLY A 181 18.45 -15.18 10.45
CA GLY A 181 18.90 -14.46 11.63
C GLY A 181 18.84 -12.93 11.48
N ARG A 182 18.09 -12.44 10.49
CA ARG A 182 17.93 -11.01 10.19
C ARG A 182 16.48 -10.64 10.42
N SER A 183 16.25 -9.60 11.20
CA SER A 183 14.90 -9.07 11.37
C SER A 183 14.43 -8.32 10.12
N PHE A 184 13.12 -8.33 9.91
CA PHE A 184 12.45 -7.43 8.99
C PHE A 184 11.38 -6.65 9.75
N SER A 185 11.08 -5.46 9.26
CA SER A 185 9.95 -4.67 9.74
C SER A 185 9.39 -3.92 8.56
N VAL A 186 8.08 -4.02 8.42
CA VAL A 186 7.35 -3.33 7.37
C VAL A 186 6.20 -2.56 8.00
N SER A 187 6.09 -1.29 7.63
CA SER A 187 4.90 -0.50 7.91
C SER A 187 4.18 -0.30 6.59
N TYR A 188 3.01 -0.92 6.50
CA TYR A 188 2.03 -0.62 5.49
C TYR A 188 1.19 0.54 5.98
N GLY A 189 0.44 1.13 5.05
CA GLY A 189 -0.57 2.06 5.47
C GLY A 189 -1.56 1.38 6.41
N SER A 190 -2.02 0.20 6.03
CA SER A 190 -3.04 -0.56 6.74
C SER A 190 -2.58 -1.12 8.07
N GLY A 191 -1.27 -1.21 8.36
CA GLY A 191 -0.80 -1.90 9.55
C GLY A 191 0.71 -2.12 9.57
N LYS A 192 1.21 -2.71 10.65
CA LYS A 192 2.65 -2.94 10.84
C LYS A 192 2.91 -4.41 11.12
N VAL A 193 3.97 -4.92 10.49
CA VAL A 193 4.49 -6.27 10.76
C VAL A 193 5.96 -6.19 11.15
N HIS A 194 6.35 -7.10 12.05
CA HIS A 194 7.73 -7.29 12.47
C HIS A 194 8.00 -8.78 12.64
N GLY A 195 9.23 -9.20 12.32
CA GLY A 195 9.66 -10.59 12.53
C GLY A 195 11.03 -10.82 11.92
N ASN A 196 11.24 -12.02 11.37
CA ASN A 196 12.52 -12.44 10.78
C ASN A 196 12.41 -12.75 9.29
N LEU A 197 13.51 -12.53 8.55
CA LEU A 197 13.66 -13.00 7.18
C LEU A 197 13.95 -14.50 7.20
N VAL A 198 13.16 -15.24 6.42
CA VAL A 198 13.30 -16.68 6.25
C VAL A 198 13.46 -16.98 4.77
N THR A 199 14.28 -17.97 4.43
CA THR A 199 14.34 -18.52 3.08
C THR A 199 13.68 -19.88 3.07
N ASP A 200 12.74 -20.05 2.15
CA ASP A 200 12.14 -21.34 1.86
C ASP A 200 11.68 -21.40 0.40
N THR A 201 11.05 -22.49 0.00
CA THR A 201 10.45 -22.65 -1.32
C THR A 201 9.10 -21.94 -1.37
N ILE A 202 8.89 -21.12 -2.39
CA ILE A 202 7.57 -20.59 -2.77
C ILE A 202 7.16 -21.22 -4.10
N SER A 203 5.91 -21.67 -4.18
CA SER A 203 5.29 -22.21 -5.38
C SER A 203 4.04 -21.41 -5.73
N LEU A 204 4.05 -20.75 -6.88
CA LEU A 204 2.95 -19.92 -7.38
C LEU A 204 2.86 -20.07 -8.89
N ALA A 205 1.65 -20.17 -9.43
CA ALA A 205 1.40 -20.23 -10.87
C ALA A 205 2.17 -21.38 -11.59
N GLY A 206 2.42 -22.50 -10.90
CA GLY A 206 3.25 -23.60 -11.42
C GLY A 206 4.75 -23.33 -11.45
N ILE A 207 5.20 -22.17 -10.97
CA ILE A 207 6.60 -21.81 -10.80
C ILE A 207 7.00 -22.11 -9.36
N SER A 208 8.15 -22.77 -9.17
CA SER A 208 8.71 -23.04 -7.84
C SER A 208 10.17 -22.57 -7.78
N LEU A 209 10.51 -21.83 -6.71
CA LEU A 209 11.84 -21.29 -6.47
C LEU A 209 12.12 -21.11 -4.97
N LYS A 210 13.40 -21.05 -4.60
CA LYS A 210 13.81 -20.58 -3.28
C LYS A 210 13.66 -19.06 -3.22
N TYR A 211 13.08 -18.56 -2.14
CA TYR A 211 12.77 -17.15 -1.99
C TYR A 211 12.90 -16.72 -0.53
N THR A 212 13.44 -15.52 -0.29
CA THR A 212 13.54 -14.94 1.06
C THR A 212 12.39 -13.97 1.30
N PHE A 213 11.55 -14.27 2.28
CA PHE A 213 10.38 -13.47 2.66
C PHE A 213 10.36 -13.24 4.17
N GLY A 214 9.55 -12.28 4.63
CA GLY A 214 9.35 -12.04 6.05
C GLY A 214 8.41 -13.06 6.70
N GLN A 215 8.79 -13.60 7.85
CA GLN A 215 7.91 -14.35 8.74
C GLN A 215 7.55 -13.46 9.94
N ALA A 216 6.33 -12.92 9.95
CA ALA A 216 5.91 -11.98 10.98
C ALA A 216 5.75 -12.67 12.34
N SER A 217 6.49 -12.20 13.34
CA SER A 217 6.28 -12.55 14.76
C SER A 217 5.24 -11.65 15.42
N ASN A 218 5.02 -10.47 14.84
CA ASN A 218 3.97 -9.53 15.22
C ASN A 218 3.23 -9.00 14.01
N ALA A 219 1.92 -8.85 14.13
CA ALA A 219 1.05 -8.25 13.12
C ALA A 219 -0.02 -7.39 13.79
N SER A 220 -0.17 -6.15 13.32
CA SER A 220 -1.13 -5.21 13.88
C SER A 220 -2.59 -5.66 13.64
N ALA A 221 -3.49 -5.22 14.52
CA ALA A 221 -4.87 -5.70 14.54
C ALA A 221 -5.66 -5.38 13.27
N GLU A 222 -5.24 -4.36 12.52
CA GLU A 222 -5.84 -3.97 11.25
C GLU A 222 -5.80 -5.08 10.20
N PHE A 223 -4.78 -5.96 10.23
CA PHE A 223 -4.73 -7.13 9.35
C PHE A 223 -5.88 -8.12 9.61
N SER A 224 -6.57 -8.01 10.75
CA SER A 224 -7.77 -8.81 11.05
C SER A 224 -8.99 -8.42 10.21
N HIS A 225 -8.90 -7.36 9.41
CA HIS A 225 -9.96 -6.91 8.50
C HIS A 225 -9.83 -7.47 7.07
N PHE A 226 -8.72 -8.14 6.77
CA PHE A 226 -8.46 -8.69 5.44
C PHE A 226 -8.48 -10.21 5.48
N ALA A 227 -8.71 -10.84 4.33
CA ALA A 227 -8.80 -12.31 4.22
C ALA A 227 -7.46 -12.98 3.88
N PHE A 228 -6.39 -12.21 3.68
CA PHE A 228 -5.07 -12.71 3.27
C PHE A 228 -4.18 -13.06 4.46
N ASP A 229 -3.36 -14.09 4.29
CA ASP A 229 -2.41 -14.60 5.29
C ASP A 229 -1.03 -13.91 5.21
N GLY A 230 -0.83 -13.08 4.18
CA GLY A 230 0.41 -12.37 3.91
C GLY A 230 0.32 -11.50 2.66
N ILE A 231 1.45 -10.91 2.26
CA ILE A 231 1.57 -10.06 1.06
C ILE A 231 2.64 -10.64 0.15
N LEU A 232 2.36 -10.66 -1.15
CA LEU A 232 3.30 -10.89 -2.23
C LEU A 232 3.66 -9.53 -2.86
N GLY A 233 4.85 -9.03 -2.56
CA GLY A 233 5.35 -7.76 -3.09
C GLY A 233 5.78 -7.87 -4.55
N LEU A 234 5.21 -7.02 -5.41
CA LEU A 234 5.41 -7.00 -6.86
C LEU A 234 5.87 -5.63 -7.40
N SER A 235 6.35 -4.72 -6.55
CA SER A 235 7.05 -3.52 -7.02
C SER A 235 8.38 -3.87 -7.69
N MET A 236 8.97 -2.93 -8.44
CA MET A 236 10.35 -3.08 -8.94
C MET A 236 11.39 -2.72 -7.88
N GLY A 237 10.99 -1.95 -6.88
CA GLY A 237 11.83 -1.50 -5.78
C GLY A 237 12.24 -2.64 -4.84
N GLN A 238 13.34 -2.43 -4.13
CA GLN A 238 13.83 -3.36 -3.12
C GLN A 238 13.16 -3.06 -1.77
N GLY A 239 12.48 -4.06 -1.20
CA GLY A 239 11.93 -3.99 0.15
C GLY A 239 12.89 -4.54 1.22
N ALA A 240 12.33 -4.82 2.39
CA ALA A 240 12.97 -5.52 3.50
C ALA A 240 13.25 -7.00 3.19
N SER A 241 12.46 -7.66 2.33
CA SER A 241 12.71 -9.02 1.83
C SER A 241 13.33 -9.03 0.42
N ASP A 242 13.67 -10.20 -0.13
CA ASP A 242 14.12 -10.27 -1.53
C ASP A 242 12.99 -9.79 -2.46
N ASN A 243 13.33 -9.06 -3.53
CA ASN A 243 12.35 -8.66 -4.54
C ASN A 243 11.93 -9.89 -5.37
N PHE A 244 10.61 -10.17 -5.43
CA PHE A 244 10.08 -11.37 -6.06
C PHE A 244 10.33 -11.43 -7.57
N LEU A 245 10.08 -10.32 -8.29
CA LEU A 245 10.28 -10.23 -9.73
C LEU A 245 11.75 -10.42 -10.11
N LYS A 246 12.66 -9.80 -9.34
CA LYS A 246 14.11 -9.99 -9.51
C LYS A 246 14.52 -11.44 -9.26
N THR A 247 13.96 -12.08 -8.23
CA THR A 247 14.29 -13.48 -7.92
C THR A 247 13.82 -14.43 -9.03
N LEU A 248 12.63 -14.20 -9.59
CA LEU A 248 12.13 -14.96 -10.75
C LEU A 248 13.06 -14.81 -11.97
N LYS A 249 13.48 -13.58 -12.26
CA LYS A 249 14.39 -13.26 -13.36
C LYS A 249 15.77 -13.90 -13.16
N ASP A 250 16.37 -13.73 -11.99
CA ASP A 250 17.69 -14.28 -11.67
C ASP A 250 17.70 -15.81 -11.70
N ALA A 251 16.60 -16.43 -11.26
CA ALA A 251 16.40 -17.88 -11.34
C ALA A 251 16.08 -18.40 -12.76
N LYS A 252 16.01 -17.51 -13.77
CA LYS A 252 15.69 -17.81 -15.16
C LYS A 252 14.39 -18.63 -15.29
N LYS A 253 13.39 -18.29 -14.48
CA LYS A 253 12.09 -18.97 -14.48
C LYS A 253 11.13 -18.44 -15.54
N LEU A 254 11.43 -17.28 -16.12
CA LEU A 254 10.62 -16.61 -17.12
C LEU A 254 11.48 -16.22 -18.32
N ASP A 255 10.92 -16.37 -19.52
CA ASP A 255 11.57 -15.88 -20.76
C ASP A 255 11.57 -14.36 -20.85
N LYS A 256 10.48 -13.73 -20.38
CA LYS A 256 10.33 -12.29 -20.25
C LYS A 256 9.98 -11.96 -18.81
N SER A 257 10.66 -11.01 -18.20
CA SER A 257 10.31 -10.56 -16.87
C SER A 257 9.15 -9.56 -17.01
N LEU A 258 7.93 -10.08 -17.13
CA LEU A 258 6.69 -9.32 -17.09
C LEU A 258 5.57 -10.15 -16.47
N PHE A 259 4.52 -9.50 -16.01
CA PHE A 259 3.30 -10.17 -15.59
C PHE A 259 2.06 -9.38 -15.99
N GLY A 260 0.97 -10.09 -16.23
CA GLY A 260 -0.34 -9.52 -16.52
C GLY A 260 -1.33 -9.83 -15.40
N ILE A 261 -2.24 -8.89 -15.15
CA ILE A 261 -3.26 -8.97 -14.11
C ILE A 261 -4.63 -8.67 -14.72
N HIS A 262 -5.60 -9.52 -14.38
CA HIS A 262 -7.02 -9.31 -14.59
C HIS A 262 -7.73 -9.48 -13.25
N LEU A 263 -8.46 -8.45 -12.80
CA LEU A 263 -9.29 -8.52 -11.61
C LEU A 263 -10.75 -8.72 -12.00
N ASN A 264 -11.45 -9.58 -11.26
CA ASN A 264 -12.87 -9.84 -11.46
C ASN A 264 -13.71 -9.13 -10.41
N ARG A 265 -14.83 -8.51 -10.78
CA ARG A 265 -15.77 -7.93 -9.81
C ARG A 265 -16.52 -9.03 -9.08
N ALA A 266 -16.83 -8.81 -7.81
CA ALA A 266 -17.66 -9.69 -6.98
C ALA A 266 -19.08 -9.84 -7.56
N SER A 267 -19.56 -8.80 -8.25
CA SER A 267 -20.88 -8.78 -8.89
C SER A 267 -20.94 -9.45 -10.26
N ASP A 268 -19.80 -9.81 -10.87
CA ASP A 268 -19.74 -10.41 -12.21
C ASP A 268 -19.93 -11.94 -12.19
N GLY A 269 -20.20 -12.53 -11.01
CA GLY A 269 -20.50 -13.95 -10.85
C GLY A 269 -19.25 -14.80 -10.61
N SER A 270 -19.00 -15.79 -11.48
CA SER A 270 -17.83 -16.67 -11.33
C SER A 270 -16.53 -15.87 -11.40
N ASN A 271 -15.64 -16.08 -10.44
CA ASN A 271 -14.37 -15.37 -10.39
C ASN A 271 -13.39 -15.92 -11.42
N HIS A 272 -13.03 -15.10 -12.40
CA HIS A 272 -12.04 -15.39 -13.45
C HIS A 272 -10.77 -14.54 -13.31
N GLY A 273 -10.56 -13.90 -12.16
CA GLY A 273 -9.37 -13.13 -11.85
C GLY A 273 -8.10 -13.96 -12.00
N GLU A 274 -7.06 -13.38 -12.57
CA GLU A 274 -5.86 -14.10 -12.98
C GLU A 274 -4.61 -13.22 -12.94
N ILE A 275 -3.52 -13.75 -12.42
CA ILE A 275 -2.16 -13.25 -12.65
C ILE A 275 -1.43 -14.25 -13.53
N LYS A 276 -0.72 -13.75 -14.55
CA LYS A 276 0.10 -14.57 -15.45
C LYS A 276 1.50 -14.00 -15.57
N PHE A 277 2.51 -14.84 -15.37
CA PHE A 277 3.92 -14.46 -15.48
C PHE A 277 4.50 -14.85 -16.85
N GLY A 278 5.46 -14.06 -17.34
CA GLY A 278 6.23 -14.35 -18.56
C GLY A 278 5.54 -13.98 -19.88
N SER A 279 4.21 -13.81 -19.88
CA SER A 279 3.43 -13.45 -21.06
C SER A 279 2.08 -12.87 -20.66
N THR A 280 1.35 -12.31 -21.63
CA THR A 280 -0.03 -11.88 -21.44
C THR A 280 -1.01 -13.04 -21.64
N ASN A 281 -2.25 -12.88 -21.20
CA ASN A 281 -3.36 -13.78 -21.52
C ASN A 281 -4.39 -13.08 -22.43
N PRO A 282 -4.38 -13.35 -23.74
CA PRO A 282 -5.37 -12.80 -24.69
C PRO A 282 -6.83 -13.10 -24.34
N ASP A 283 -7.11 -14.15 -23.57
CA ASP A 283 -8.47 -14.48 -23.13
C ASP A 283 -9.03 -13.51 -22.07
N ARG A 284 -8.18 -12.59 -21.56
CA ARG A 284 -8.52 -11.66 -20.47
C ARG A 284 -8.64 -10.21 -20.92
N TYR A 285 -8.44 -9.90 -22.20
CA TYR A 285 -8.58 -8.55 -22.72
C TYR A 285 -9.09 -8.51 -24.16
N THR A 286 -9.50 -7.33 -24.58
CA THR A 286 -9.89 -7.05 -25.96
C THR A 286 -9.11 -5.84 -26.48
N GLY A 287 -8.90 -5.81 -27.80
CA GLY A 287 -8.08 -4.78 -28.43
C GLY A 287 -6.58 -4.95 -28.16
N ASP A 288 -5.83 -3.91 -28.53
CA ASP A 288 -4.37 -3.89 -28.35
C ASP A 288 -3.97 -3.36 -26.98
N ILE A 289 -2.83 -3.83 -26.48
CA ILE A 289 -2.22 -3.32 -25.25
C ILE A 289 -1.42 -2.06 -25.59
N SER A 290 -1.84 -0.91 -25.05
CA SER A 290 -1.09 0.34 -25.16
C SER A 290 -0.20 0.52 -23.93
N TYR A 291 1.07 0.84 -24.17
CA TYR A 291 2.09 0.94 -23.13
C TYR A 291 2.46 2.40 -22.83
N THR A 292 2.61 2.71 -21.55
CA THR A 292 3.12 3.97 -21.03
C THR A 292 4.41 3.72 -20.26
N SER A 293 5.46 4.49 -20.55
CA SER A 293 6.73 4.39 -19.83
C SER A 293 6.57 4.79 -18.37
N VAL A 294 7.20 4.03 -17.47
CA VAL A 294 7.26 4.36 -16.05
C VAL A 294 8.03 5.66 -15.86
N ASP A 295 7.46 6.57 -15.06
CA ASP A 295 8.03 7.84 -14.65
C ASP A 295 8.27 7.86 -13.14
N SER A 296 9.04 6.88 -12.66
CA SER A 296 9.55 6.78 -11.29
C SER A 296 11.02 6.35 -11.31
N THR A 297 11.83 6.93 -10.43
CA THR A 297 13.25 6.58 -10.26
C THR A 297 13.47 5.48 -9.23
N GLU A 298 12.44 5.13 -8.48
CA GLU A 298 12.59 4.38 -7.23
C GLU A 298 11.98 2.98 -7.28
N GLY A 299 11.56 2.55 -8.47
CA GLY A 299 11.00 1.22 -8.70
C GLY A 299 9.50 1.11 -8.44
N ASP A 300 8.78 2.24 -8.40
CA ASP A 300 7.32 2.24 -8.34
C ASP A 300 6.71 2.07 -9.73
N TRP A 301 5.53 1.44 -9.76
CA TRP A 301 4.69 1.37 -10.94
C TRP A 301 3.91 2.68 -11.12
N ALA A 302 4.64 3.74 -11.46
CA ALA A 302 4.06 5.07 -11.65
C ALA A 302 4.19 5.54 -13.09
N ILE A 303 3.09 6.03 -13.67
CA ILE A 303 3.01 6.52 -15.05
C ILE A 303 2.29 7.87 -15.09
N ARG A 304 2.59 8.72 -16.07
CA ARG A 304 1.87 10.00 -16.22
C ARG A 304 0.51 9.81 -16.87
N MET A 305 -0.51 10.33 -16.21
CA MET A 305 -1.87 10.41 -16.76
C MET A 305 -2.01 11.65 -17.64
N ASP A 306 -2.65 11.50 -18.80
CA ASP A 306 -2.88 12.58 -19.76
C ASP A 306 -4.08 13.44 -19.39
N ASP A 307 -5.16 12.84 -18.87
CA ASP A 307 -6.36 13.54 -18.37
C ASP A 307 -7.29 12.56 -17.64
N MET A 308 -8.29 13.12 -16.95
CA MET A 308 -9.51 12.42 -16.56
C MET A 308 -10.71 12.98 -17.32
N ALA A 309 -11.76 12.17 -17.48
CA ALA A 309 -13.02 12.63 -18.07
C ALA A 309 -14.23 12.01 -17.37
N TYR A 310 -15.35 12.73 -17.42
CA TYR A 310 -16.68 12.23 -17.05
C TYR A 310 -17.57 12.28 -18.28
N ASP A 311 -18.17 11.14 -18.63
CA ASP A 311 -19.06 10.99 -19.80
C ASP A 311 -18.44 11.56 -21.10
N GLY A 312 -17.16 11.26 -21.33
CA GLY A 312 -16.40 11.71 -22.51
C GLY A 312 -15.97 13.18 -22.49
N LYS A 313 -16.31 13.94 -21.44
CA LYS A 313 -15.88 15.34 -21.28
C LYS A 313 -14.64 15.41 -20.38
N ASN A 314 -13.55 15.91 -20.94
CA ASN A 314 -12.26 16.04 -20.27
C ASN A 314 -12.26 17.10 -19.15
N THR A 315 -11.52 16.82 -18.08
CA THR A 315 -11.30 17.76 -16.97
C THR A 315 -10.22 18.79 -17.26
N GLY A 316 -9.33 18.53 -18.24
CA GLY A 316 -8.14 19.34 -18.49
C GLY A 316 -7.17 19.31 -17.31
N ALA A 317 -7.15 18.23 -16.53
CA ALA A 317 -6.39 18.08 -15.30
C ALA A 317 -5.42 16.90 -15.39
N GLY A 318 -4.62 16.89 -16.45
CA GLY A 318 -3.59 15.90 -16.74
C GLY A 318 -2.18 16.24 -16.27
N GLY A 319 -1.22 15.47 -16.74
CA GLY A 319 0.21 15.62 -16.44
C GLY A 319 0.60 15.14 -15.05
N VAL A 320 -0.31 14.46 -14.36
CA VAL A 320 -0.17 14.03 -12.97
C VAL A 320 0.39 12.62 -12.92
N LEU A 321 1.36 12.40 -12.04
CA LEU A 321 1.91 11.07 -11.81
C LEU A 321 0.83 10.19 -11.17
N SER A 322 0.69 8.95 -11.65
CA SER A 322 -0.33 8.01 -11.21
C SER A 322 0.31 6.67 -10.89
N TYR A 323 0.25 6.28 -9.62
CA TYR A 323 0.72 5.00 -9.10
C TYR A 323 -0.34 3.94 -9.36
N ILE A 324 0.06 2.79 -9.89
CA ILE A 324 -0.82 1.68 -10.24
C ILE A 324 -0.63 0.57 -9.21
N ASP A 325 -1.61 0.42 -8.32
CA ASP A 325 -1.43 -0.34 -7.08
C ASP A 325 -2.55 -1.36 -6.82
N THR A 326 -2.25 -2.64 -7.04
CA THR A 326 -3.13 -3.78 -6.73
C THR A 326 -3.30 -4.05 -5.24
N GLY A 327 -2.45 -3.46 -4.38
CA GLY A 327 -2.62 -3.51 -2.92
C GLY A 327 -3.62 -2.49 -2.39
N THR A 328 -4.16 -1.62 -3.24
CA THR A 328 -5.07 -0.54 -2.89
C THR A 328 -6.43 -0.74 -3.56
N SER A 329 -7.52 -0.59 -2.81
CA SER A 329 -8.87 -0.86 -3.30
C SER A 329 -9.45 0.35 -4.05
N PHE A 330 -9.32 1.55 -3.49
CA PHE A 330 -9.91 2.78 -4.02
C PHE A 330 -8.95 3.62 -4.86
N ILE A 331 -9.48 4.73 -5.41
CA ILE A 331 -8.66 5.75 -6.05
C ILE A 331 -8.44 6.91 -5.07
N PHE A 332 -7.20 7.33 -4.90
CA PHE A 332 -6.82 8.45 -4.04
C PHE A 332 -6.07 9.51 -4.85
N GLY A 333 -6.21 10.78 -4.49
CA GLY A 333 -5.53 11.87 -5.19
C GLY A 333 -5.61 13.22 -4.49
N PRO A 334 -4.90 14.23 -5.04
CA PRO A 334 -4.95 15.59 -4.50
C PRO A 334 -6.39 16.11 -4.48
N PRO A 335 -6.88 16.70 -3.36
CA PRO A 335 -8.27 17.11 -3.21
C PRO A 335 -8.77 18.00 -4.36
N LYS A 336 -7.92 18.91 -4.86
CA LYS A 336 -8.26 19.80 -5.99
C LYS A 336 -8.50 19.04 -7.29
N LEU A 337 -7.72 18.00 -7.55
CA LEU A 337 -7.84 17.17 -8.75
C LEU A 337 -9.11 16.31 -8.69
N ILE A 338 -9.36 15.68 -7.54
CA ILE A 338 -10.57 14.89 -7.31
C ILE A 338 -11.81 15.78 -7.36
N LYS A 339 -11.75 17.00 -6.80
CA LYS A 339 -12.86 17.95 -6.91
C LYS A 339 -13.17 18.32 -8.37
N LYS A 340 -12.16 18.53 -9.23
CA LYS A 340 -12.38 18.88 -10.64
C LYS A 340 -13.22 17.85 -11.40
N ILE A 341 -12.97 16.55 -11.20
CA ILE A 341 -13.78 15.51 -11.85
C ILE A 341 -15.19 15.47 -11.26
N HIS A 342 -15.33 15.64 -9.94
CA HIS A 342 -16.64 15.64 -9.28
C HIS A 342 -17.51 16.86 -9.61
N ASP A 343 -16.90 18.02 -9.89
CA ASP A 343 -17.61 19.22 -10.37
C ASP A 343 -18.28 19.00 -11.73
N MET A 344 -17.89 17.96 -12.47
CA MET A 344 -18.50 17.58 -13.75
C MET A 344 -19.65 16.58 -13.60
N ILE A 345 -19.85 16.00 -12.41
CA ILE A 345 -20.86 14.99 -12.14
C ILE A 345 -22.12 15.69 -11.61
N PRO A 346 -23.24 15.71 -12.37
CA PRO A 346 -24.48 16.33 -11.90
C PRO A 346 -24.97 15.66 -10.60
N GLY A 347 -25.35 16.46 -9.60
CA GLY A 347 -25.80 15.95 -8.30
C GLY A 347 -24.69 15.47 -7.36
N SER A 348 -23.42 15.56 -7.77
CA SER A 348 -22.30 15.35 -6.86
C SER A 348 -22.19 16.46 -5.83
N SER A 349 -21.90 16.10 -4.58
CA SER A 349 -21.68 17.07 -3.50
C SER A 349 -20.70 16.54 -2.46
N SER A 350 -20.05 17.45 -1.74
CA SER A 350 -19.09 17.11 -0.69
C SER A 350 -19.17 18.14 0.44
N SER A 351 -19.15 17.66 1.68
CA SER A 351 -19.11 18.50 2.88
C SER A 351 -17.69 18.77 3.38
N ASP A 352 -16.73 17.90 3.05
CA ASP A 352 -15.35 17.92 3.54
C ASP A 352 -14.31 18.24 2.44
N GLY A 353 -14.76 18.33 1.18
CA GLY A 353 -13.92 18.53 0.01
C GLY A 353 -13.07 17.31 -0.38
N SER A 354 -13.26 16.16 0.27
CA SER A 354 -12.46 14.94 0.09
C SER A 354 -13.31 13.71 -0.24
N THR A 355 -14.50 13.63 0.36
CA THR A 355 -15.49 12.57 0.16
C THR A 355 -16.68 13.14 -0.59
N PHE A 356 -17.10 12.49 -1.67
CA PHE A 356 -18.18 12.99 -2.53
C PHE A 356 -19.35 12.03 -2.52
N THR A 357 -20.54 12.53 -2.19
CA THR A 357 -21.82 11.86 -2.46
C THR A 357 -22.17 12.04 -3.92
N VAL A 358 -22.62 10.98 -4.59
CA VAL A 358 -22.93 10.98 -6.03
C VAL A 358 -24.29 10.29 -6.29
N PRO A 359 -24.96 10.56 -7.42
CA PRO A 359 -26.20 9.86 -7.76
C PRO A 359 -25.98 8.35 -7.91
N CYS A 360 -26.69 7.56 -7.11
CA CYS A 360 -26.59 6.10 -7.11
C CYS A 360 -27.00 5.43 -8.43
N ASP A 361 -27.80 6.12 -9.24
CA ASP A 361 -28.40 5.65 -10.48
C ASP A 361 -27.65 6.11 -11.73
N SER A 362 -26.50 6.78 -11.57
CA SER A 362 -25.67 7.18 -12.71
C SER A 362 -25.16 5.96 -13.48
N ASP A 363 -25.36 5.97 -14.79
CA ASP A 363 -24.89 4.96 -15.74
C ASP A 363 -23.60 5.39 -16.46
N LYS A 364 -23.09 6.60 -16.14
CA LYS A 364 -21.96 7.21 -16.83
C LYS A 364 -20.63 6.67 -16.34
N SER A 365 -19.68 6.52 -17.27
CA SER A 365 -18.32 6.12 -16.95
C SER A 365 -17.44 7.33 -16.58
N LEU A 366 -16.54 7.12 -15.62
CA LEU A 366 -15.32 7.91 -15.54
C LEU A 366 -14.31 7.39 -16.56
N THR A 367 -13.33 8.21 -16.94
CA THR A 367 -12.28 7.80 -17.88
C THR A 367 -10.94 8.34 -17.39
N PHE A 368 -9.92 7.48 -17.45
CA PHE A 368 -8.52 7.85 -17.25
C PHE A 368 -7.81 7.69 -18.57
N LYS A 369 -7.02 8.69 -18.95
CA LYS A 369 -6.31 8.69 -20.23
C LYS A 369 -4.82 8.50 -20.02
N PHE A 370 -4.23 7.55 -20.73
CA PHE A 370 -2.79 7.29 -20.73
C PHE A 370 -2.29 7.07 -22.15
N SER A 371 -1.21 7.75 -22.51
CA SER A 371 -0.59 7.65 -23.84
C SER A 371 -1.60 7.79 -24.99
N GLY A 372 -2.53 8.73 -24.88
CA GLY A 372 -3.54 9.00 -25.89
C GLY A 372 -4.77 8.07 -25.86
N VAL A 373 -4.79 7.04 -25.01
CA VAL A 373 -5.85 6.01 -24.97
C VAL A 373 -6.76 6.21 -23.77
N ASP A 374 -8.06 6.13 -24.01
CA ASP A 374 -9.10 6.28 -23.00
C ASP A 374 -9.44 4.92 -22.35
N TYR A 375 -9.35 4.86 -21.02
CA TYR A 375 -9.72 3.69 -20.21
C TYR A 375 -10.92 4.03 -19.32
N LYS A 376 -12.08 3.44 -19.63
CA LYS A 376 -13.34 3.72 -18.95
C LYS A 376 -13.44 2.92 -17.66
N VAL A 377 -13.84 3.59 -16.58
CA VAL A 377 -14.21 2.99 -15.29
C VAL A 377 -15.72 2.96 -15.21
N SER A 378 -16.30 1.77 -15.09
CA SER A 378 -17.75 1.55 -14.99
C SER A 378 -18.34 2.21 -13.75
N SER A 379 -19.59 2.71 -13.83
CA SER A 379 -20.33 3.17 -12.65
C SER A 379 -20.49 2.10 -11.57
N LYS A 380 -20.45 0.81 -11.95
CA LYS A 380 -20.40 -0.31 -11.00
C LYS A 380 -19.17 -0.29 -10.08
N ASP A 381 -18.08 0.37 -10.49
CA ASP A 381 -16.83 0.39 -9.74
C ASP A 381 -16.56 1.75 -9.08
N TRP A 382 -16.88 2.85 -9.75
CA TRP A 382 -16.63 4.18 -9.17
C TRP A 382 -17.75 4.68 -8.25
N ILE A 383 -18.93 4.07 -8.28
CA ILE A 383 -20.03 4.36 -7.35
C ILE A 383 -20.10 3.26 -6.30
N SER A 384 -20.12 3.64 -5.02
CA SER A 384 -20.25 2.71 -3.92
C SER A 384 -21.67 2.12 -3.81
N PRO A 385 -21.84 0.97 -3.14
CA PRO A 385 -23.15 0.56 -2.67
C PRO A 385 -23.80 1.65 -1.81
N LYS A 386 -25.15 1.62 -1.75
CA LYS A 386 -25.92 2.51 -0.88
C LYS A 386 -25.57 2.28 0.58
N ASP A 387 -25.35 3.36 1.32
CA ASP A 387 -25.26 3.33 2.77
C ASP A 387 -26.65 3.18 3.43
N ASN A 388 -26.67 3.18 4.76
CA ASN A 388 -27.91 3.06 5.55
C ASN A 388 -28.89 4.23 5.34
N SER A 389 -28.42 5.36 4.82
CA SER A 389 -29.21 6.54 4.48
C SER A 389 -29.68 6.53 3.02
N GLY A 390 -29.30 5.50 2.25
CA GLY A 390 -29.64 5.37 0.83
C GLY A 390 -28.75 6.18 -0.11
N HIS A 391 -27.66 6.76 0.39
CA HIS A 391 -26.71 7.56 -0.40
C HIS A 391 -25.57 6.70 -0.92
N CYS A 392 -25.00 7.09 -2.06
CA CYS A 392 -23.80 6.47 -2.63
C CYS A 392 -22.66 7.48 -2.60
N THR A 393 -21.46 6.98 -2.32
CA THR A 393 -20.24 7.77 -2.37
C THR A 393 -19.41 7.38 -3.57
N SER A 394 -18.64 8.33 -4.09
CA SER A 394 -17.63 8.05 -5.10
C SER A 394 -16.48 7.25 -4.49
N ASN A 395 -15.99 6.25 -5.21
CA ASN A 395 -14.78 5.51 -4.87
C ASN A 395 -13.48 6.24 -5.31
N LEU A 396 -13.58 7.52 -5.65
CA LEU A 396 -12.48 8.45 -5.87
C LEU A 396 -12.44 9.46 -4.72
N TYR A 397 -11.39 9.41 -3.91
CA TYR A 397 -11.28 10.20 -2.70
C TYR A 397 -10.17 11.25 -2.80
N GLY A 398 -10.49 12.47 -2.37
CA GLY A 398 -9.57 13.61 -2.28
C GLY A 398 -8.59 13.50 -1.12
N TYR A 399 -8.01 12.32 -0.90
CA TYR A 399 -6.94 12.13 0.05
C TYR A 399 -5.61 12.03 -0.67
N GLU A 400 -4.73 13.00 -0.42
CA GLU A 400 -3.38 13.00 -0.95
C GLU A 400 -2.53 12.02 -0.16
N VAL A 401 -2.58 10.77 -0.61
CA VAL A 401 -1.84 9.65 -0.06
C VAL A 401 -0.38 9.72 -0.51
N VAL A 402 -0.17 9.93 -1.80
CA VAL A 402 1.13 10.28 -2.38
C VAL A 402 1.10 11.76 -2.73
N GLU A 403 2.09 12.51 -2.27
CA GLU A 403 2.15 13.96 -2.52
C GLU A 403 2.13 14.27 -4.03
N GLY A 404 1.17 15.08 -4.46
CA GLY A 404 1.00 15.53 -5.83
C GLY A 404 0.57 14.46 -6.84
N ALA A 405 0.28 13.22 -6.42
CA ALA A 405 0.06 12.10 -7.32
C ALA A 405 -1.25 11.36 -7.07
N LEU A 406 -1.76 10.69 -8.10
CA LEU A 406 -2.85 9.74 -8.00
C LEU A 406 -2.34 8.37 -7.54
N LEU A 407 -3.17 7.65 -6.80
CA LEU A 407 -3.02 6.23 -6.54
C LEU A 407 -4.25 5.53 -7.09
N LEU A 408 -4.07 4.74 -8.15
CA LEU A 408 -5.12 4.02 -8.86
C LEU A 408 -5.13 2.57 -8.42
N GLY A 409 -6.11 2.24 -7.58
CA GLY A 409 -6.36 0.91 -7.07
C GLY A 409 -7.31 0.06 -7.89
N ASP A 410 -7.89 -0.94 -7.23
CA ASP A 410 -8.82 -1.92 -7.80
C ASP A 410 -10.03 -1.29 -8.49
N THR A 411 -10.53 -0.15 -8.00
CA THR A 411 -11.58 0.63 -8.69
C THR A 411 -11.22 0.90 -10.16
N PHE A 412 -9.97 1.21 -10.47
CA PHE A 412 -9.48 1.33 -11.85
C PHE A 412 -9.13 -0.05 -12.44
N LEU A 413 -8.38 -0.88 -11.70
CA LEU A 413 -7.80 -2.13 -12.23
C LEU A 413 -8.83 -3.21 -12.58
N LYS A 414 -10.05 -3.18 -12.01
CA LYS A 414 -11.17 -4.06 -12.44
C LYS A 414 -11.67 -3.77 -13.86
N ASN A 415 -11.31 -2.63 -14.45
CA ASN A 415 -11.79 -2.21 -15.77
C ASN A 415 -10.78 -2.49 -16.90
N VAL A 416 -9.53 -2.78 -16.56
CA VAL A 416 -8.45 -2.98 -17.51
C VAL A 416 -7.77 -4.32 -17.30
N TYR A 417 -7.15 -4.83 -18.35
CA TYR A 417 -6.08 -5.81 -18.22
C TYR A 417 -4.77 -5.05 -18.10
N ALA A 418 -4.08 -5.21 -16.97
CA ALA A 418 -2.84 -4.49 -16.68
C ALA A 418 -1.62 -5.37 -16.91
N VAL A 419 -0.60 -4.85 -17.59
CA VAL A 419 0.68 -5.52 -17.82
C VAL A 419 1.79 -4.69 -17.19
N PHE A 420 2.60 -5.34 -16.36
CA PHE A 420 3.74 -4.74 -15.71
C PHE A 420 5.01 -5.36 -16.29
N ASP A 421 5.82 -4.54 -16.96
CA ASP A 421 7.00 -4.96 -17.71
C ASP A 421 8.25 -4.28 -17.15
N PRO A 422 8.90 -4.88 -16.12
CA PRO A 422 10.11 -4.33 -15.52
C PRO A 422 11.32 -4.36 -16.46
N ASP A 423 11.34 -5.25 -17.45
CA ASP A 423 12.43 -5.29 -18.44
C ASP A 423 12.44 -4.02 -19.31
N GLN A 424 11.26 -3.51 -19.67
CA GLN A 424 11.13 -2.29 -20.48
C GLN A 424 10.69 -1.07 -19.69
N LYS A 425 10.53 -1.18 -18.36
CA LYS A 425 10.08 -0.11 -17.45
C LYS A 425 8.81 0.58 -17.97
N ARG A 426 7.76 -0.20 -18.19
CA ARG A 426 6.50 0.29 -18.75
C ARG A 426 5.30 -0.46 -18.17
N ILE A 427 4.15 0.20 -18.18
CA ILE A 427 2.85 -0.39 -17.83
C ILE A 427 1.99 -0.39 -19.09
N GLY A 428 1.38 -1.53 -19.39
CA GLY A 428 0.47 -1.71 -20.51
C GLY A 428 -0.97 -1.87 -20.03
N PHE A 429 -1.92 -1.28 -20.76
CA PHE A 429 -3.34 -1.49 -20.52
C PHE A 429 -4.09 -1.87 -21.80
N ALA A 430 -5.11 -2.70 -21.63
CA ALA A 430 -6.15 -2.98 -22.62
C ALA A 430 -7.50 -3.07 -21.90
N ALA A 431 -8.62 -3.03 -22.63
CA ALA A 431 -9.93 -3.24 -22.04
C ALA A 431 -10.04 -4.68 -21.51
N ALA A 432 -10.45 -4.83 -20.24
CA ALA A 432 -10.66 -6.15 -19.64
C ALA A 432 -11.75 -6.94 -20.40
N ALA A 433 -11.56 -8.25 -20.56
CA ALA A 433 -12.58 -9.11 -21.14
C ALA A 433 -13.88 -9.04 -20.33
N GLY A 434 -15.01 -8.89 -21.00
CA GLY A 434 -16.33 -8.75 -20.35
C GLY A 434 -16.64 -7.36 -19.80
N SER A 435 -15.72 -6.38 -19.85
CA SER A 435 -16.05 -5.00 -19.52
C SER A 435 -16.87 -4.37 -20.65
N GLN A 436 -18.05 -3.82 -20.33
CA GLN A 436 -18.88 -3.06 -21.28
C GLN A 436 -18.30 -1.66 -21.59
N GLY A 437 -17.02 -1.42 -21.26
CA GLY A 437 -16.32 -0.15 -21.43
C GLY A 437 -15.12 -0.32 -22.35
N GLY A 438 -15.37 -0.54 -23.65
CA GLY A 438 -14.30 -0.70 -24.64
C GLY A 438 -13.33 0.49 -24.66
N SER A 439 -12.05 0.19 -24.85
CA SER A 439 -11.02 1.17 -25.17
C SER A 439 -11.28 1.73 -26.56
N SER A 440 -11.49 3.04 -26.66
CA SER A 440 -11.60 3.72 -27.96
C SER A 440 -10.38 4.60 -28.17
N SER A 441 -9.65 4.37 -29.25
CA SER A 441 -8.72 5.37 -29.78
C SER A 441 -9.53 6.57 -30.31
N GLY A 442 -9.26 7.78 -29.81
CA GLY A 442 -9.95 8.99 -30.28
C GLY A 442 -9.78 9.21 -31.79
N PRO A 443 -10.77 9.79 -32.49
CA PRO A 443 -10.69 9.97 -33.93
C PRO A 443 -9.72 11.10 -34.28
N ASN A 444 -8.61 10.76 -34.94
CA ASN A 444 -7.88 11.72 -35.75
C ASN A 444 -8.60 11.83 -37.11
N GLY A 445 -9.10 13.01 -37.42
CA GLY A 445 -9.77 13.29 -38.69
C GLY A 445 -8.85 13.06 -39.89
N GLY A 446 -9.35 12.33 -40.88
CA GLY A 446 -8.69 12.13 -42.17
C GLY A 446 -9.30 10.94 -42.91
N GLY A 447 -10.30 11.22 -43.75
CA GLY A 447 -10.87 10.22 -44.65
C GLY A 447 -9.82 9.68 -45.64
N GLY A 448 -9.85 8.38 -45.88
CA GLY A 448 -8.97 7.74 -46.86
C GLY A 448 -9.14 6.23 -46.86
N SER A 449 -9.62 5.71 -47.98
CA SER A 449 -10.09 4.36 -48.24
C SER A 449 -9.11 3.21 -47.93
N SER A 450 -9.73 2.06 -47.67
CA SER A 450 -9.24 0.67 -47.71
C SER A 450 -8.01 0.38 -48.59
N SER A 451 -7.01 -0.29 -48.00
CA SER A 451 -6.29 -1.40 -48.63
C SER A 451 -5.44 -2.18 -47.60
N SER A 452 -5.54 -3.52 -47.62
CA SER A 452 -4.58 -4.43 -46.98
C SER A 452 -3.18 -4.27 -47.58
N PRO A 453 -2.11 -4.68 -46.88
CA PRO A 453 -1.41 -5.86 -47.38
C PRO A 453 -0.71 -6.77 -46.36
N THR A 454 -0.44 -7.95 -46.91
CA THR A 454 0.26 -9.15 -46.45
C THR A 454 1.75 -8.94 -46.14
N ALA A 455 2.27 -9.84 -45.28
CA ALA A 455 3.65 -9.96 -44.84
C ALA A 455 4.67 -10.30 -45.95
N THR A 456 5.88 -9.73 -45.83
CA THR A 456 7.18 -10.32 -46.22
C THR A 456 8.32 -9.54 -45.55
N GLY A 457 9.25 -10.23 -44.87
CA GLY A 457 10.62 -9.73 -44.64
C GLY A 457 11.61 -10.54 -45.51
N PRO A 458 12.93 -10.52 -45.25
CA PRO A 458 13.78 -9.49 -44.64
C PRO A 458 14.96 -9.08 -45.55
N THR A 459 15.60 -7.93 -45.32
CA THR A 459 16.96 -7.66 -45.83
C THR A 459 17.76 -6.80 -44.86
N ALA A 460 18.99 -7.24 -44.61
CA ALA A 460 20.01 -6.62 -43.76
C ALA A 460 20.74 -5.49 -44.48
N ALA A 461 21.21 -4.47 -43.73
CA ALA A 461 22.42 -3.70 -44.05
C ALA A 461 22.93 -2.93 -42.81
N THR A 462 24.08 -3.41 -42.33
CA THR A 462 25.31 -2.78 -41.84
C THR A 462 25.37 -1.31 -41.36
N ALA A 463 26.13 -1.16 -40.27
CA ALA A 463 26.55 0.02 -39.54
C ALA A 463 27.35 1.09 -40.31
N THR A 464 27.36 2.32 -39.79
CA THR A 464 28.50 3.24 -39.90
C THR A 464 28.67 4.06 -38.63
N THR A 465 29.91 4.02 -38.13
CA THR A 465 30.50 4.70 -36.98
C THR A 465 30.74 6.19 -37.26
N LEU A 466 30.58 7.05 -36.26
CA LEU A 466 31.31 8.32 -36.18
C LEU A 466 31.82 8.55 -34.74
N ILE A 467 33.15 8.63 -34.66
CA ILE A 467 33.97 8.98 -33.50
C ILE A 467 34.33 10.45 -33.64
N THR A 468 34.20 11.23 -32.57
CA THR A 468 35.14 12.31 -32.23
C THR A 468 35.13 12.48 -30.72
N GLY A 469 36.30 12.29 -30.10
CA GLY A 469 36.53 12.55 -28.68
C GLY A 469 37.12 13.94 -28.43
N ALA A 470 37.04 14.38 -27.18
CA ALA A 470 38.03 15.27 -26.57
C ALA A 470 38.00 15.08 -25.04
N THR A 471 39.20 14.88 -24.51
CA THR A 471 39.64 14.69 -23.13
C THR A 471 39.60 15.96 -22.28
N ALA A 472 39.32 15.84 -20.97
CA ALA A 472 40.07 16.55 -19.90
C ALA A 472 39.77 15.98 -18.51
N GLN A 473 40.77 16.10 -17.64
CA GLN A 473 41.05 15.39 -16.39
C GLN A 473 40.23 15.79 -15.15
N SER A 474 40.35 14.89 -14.18
CA SER A 474 40.08 14.93 -12.74
C SER A 474 40.33 16.23 -12.01
N ASP A 475 39.47 16.52 -11.03
CA ASP A 475 39.89 17.07 -9.74
C ASP A 475 39.09 16.44 -8.59
N SER A 476 39.83 16.01 -7.57
CA SER A 476 39.33 15.49 -6.30
C SER A 476 38.96 16.64 -5.38
N SER A 477 37.76 16.62 -4.79
CA SER A 477 37.54 17.29 -3.50
C SER A 477 36.58 16.49 -2.63
N THR A 478 37.09 16.19 -1.45
CA THR A 478 36.42 15.51 -0.34
C THR A 478 35.39 16.47 0.26
N GLN A 479 34.09 16.17 0.11
CA GLN A 479 33.06 16.73 0.96
C GLN A 479 32.10 15.63 1.42
N THR A 480 32.06 15.46 2.73
CA THR A 480 31.05 14.76 3.50
C THR A 480 29.68 15.40 3.27
N GLN A 481 29.00 15.01 2.19
CA GLN A 481 27.62 15.39 1.94
C GLN A 481 26.68 14.36 2.58
N ARG A 482 26.01 14.80 3.64
CA ARG A 482 24.72 14.25 4.07
C ARG A 482 23.78 14.29 2.87
N SER A 483 23.31 13.14 2.42
CA SER A 483 22.22 13.04 1.46
C SER A 483 20.94 13.67 2.06
N PRO A 484 20.21 14.52 1.32
CA PRO A 484 18.91 15.02 1.75
C PRO A 484 17.87 13.89 1.78
N PRO A 485 16.78 13.99 2.57
CA PRO A 485 15.74 12.97 2.61
C PRO A 485 15.05 12.86 1.24
N GLY A 486 15.03 11.65 0.67
CA GLY A 486 14.30 11.34 -0.56
C GLY A 486 12.78 11.34 -0.32
N LEU A 487 12.05 11.99 -1.24
CA LEU A 487 10.61 12.24 -1.29
C LEU A 487 9.81 11.05 -1.86
N SER A 488 10.24 9.81 -1.60
CA SER A 488 9.72 8.64 -2.31
C SER A 488 8.90 7.73 -1.39
N GLY A 489 7.64 7.55 -1.77
CA GLY A 489 6.58 6.94 -0.98
C GLY A 489 6.64 5.41 -0.81
N HIS A 490 7.82 4.88 -0.51
CA HIS A 490 8.05 3.45 -0.40
C HIS A 490 7.54 2.84 0.89
N GLU A 491 7.37 1.53 0.84
CA GLU A 491 7.53 0.69 2.02
C GLU A 491 8.86 1.00 2.72
N THR A 492 8.82 1.44 3.98
CA THR A 492 10.05 1.75 4.73
C THR A 492 10.56 0.52 5.45
N GLY A 493 11.58 -0.14 4.89
CA GLY A 493 12.26 -1.27 5.51
C GLY A 493 13.58 -0.87 6.17
N ILE A 494 13.80 -1.21 7.45
CA ILE A 494 15.11 -1.12 8.09
C ILE A 494 15.67 -2.54 8.24
N ALA A 495 16.62 -2.92 7.38
CA ALA A 495 17.45 -4.09 7.61
C ALA A 495 18.75 -3.65 8.32
N ARG A 496 18.90 -3.98 9.61
CA ARG A 496 20.18 -3.79 10.31
C ARG A 496 21.15 -4.89 9.88
N SER A 497 22.26 -4.54 9.21
CA SER A 497 23.37 -5.45 8.98
C SER A 497 24.20 -5.60 10.27
N GLY A 498 24.16 -6.78 10.90
CA GLY A 498 25.07 -7.14 11.98
C GLY A 498 26.48 -7.40 11.43
N GLY A 499 27.49 -6.83 12.09
CA GLY A 499 28.90 -6.96 11.72
C GLY A 499 29.43 -8.39 11.89
N SER A 500 30.28 -8.81 10.95
CA SER A 500 30.97 -10.11 10.99
C SER A 500 32.03 -10.18 12.11
N PRO A 501 32.29 -11.39 12.65
CA PRO A 501 33.27 -11.61 13.71
C PRO A 501 34.69 -11.68 13.13
N ALA A 502 35.63 -10.93 13.71
CA ALA A 502 37.05 -11.02 13.36
C ALA A 502 37.74 -12.14 14.15
N LYS A 503 38.52 -12.95 13.42
CA LYS A 503 39.33 -14.07 13.92
C LYS A 503 40.64 -13.57 14.55
N SER A 504 41.13 -14.38 15.49
CA SER A 504 42.29 -14.26 16.38
C SER A 504 43.66 -14.04 15.71
N THR A 505 44.49 -13.18 16.32
CA THR A 505 45.96 -13.36 16.37
C THR A 505 46.50 -12.88 17.73
N GLU A 506 47.28 -13.74 18.39
CA GLU A 506 48.13 -13.52 19.58
C GLU A 506 49.21 -12.45 19.32
N SER A 507 49.96 -11.82 20.24
CA SER A 507 50.08 -11.74 21.71
C SER A 507 51.04 -10.56 21.96
N THR A 508 50.81 -9.74 23.00
CA THR A 508 51.86 -9.40 23.99
C THR A 508 51.26 -8.62 25.15
N THR A 509 51.57 -9.13 26.35
CA THR A 509 51.18 -8.70 27.68
C THR A 509 51.77 -7.35 28.11
N ALA A 510 50.96 -6.50 28.71
CA ALA A 510 51.35 -5.67 29.86
C ALA A 510 50.10 -5.29 30.68
N ALA A 511 50.14 -5.61 31.98
CA ALA A 511 49.06 -5.41 32.93
C ALA A 511 49.05 -3.99 33.49
N ALA A 512 47.86 -3.39 33.68
CA ALA A 512 47.58 -2.49 34.81
C ALA A 512 46.06 -2.22 34.97
N SER A 513 45.64 -2.43 36.21
CA SER A 513 44.40 -2.15 36.95
C SER A 513 43.42 -1.04 36.51
N ILE A 514 42.15 -1.38 36.73
CA ILE A 514 40.90 -0.60 36.74
C ILE A 514 40.85 0.36 37.94
N VAL A 515 40.54 1.67 37.76
CA VAL A 515 39.73 2.51 38.69
C VAL A 515 39.06 3.69 37.96
N ASN A 516 37.73 3.61 37.88
CA ASN A 516 36.66 4.60 38.10
C ASN A 516 36.70 6.04 37.51
N SER A 517 35.73 6.33 36.63
CA SER A 517 35.28 7.66 36.22
C SER A 517 33.99 8.05 36.98
N GLN A 518 34.08 8.91 37.99
CA GLN A 518 32.92 9.63 38.55
C GLN A 518 33.35 10.95 39.20
N GLN A 519 33.58 12.01 38.41
CA GLN A 519 33.71 13.38 38.96
C GLN A 519 33.24 14.54 38.04
N HIS A 520 32.37 14.31 37.05
CA HIS A 520 31.83 15.41 36.22
C HIS A 520 30.29 15.48 36.15
N ALA A 521 29.61 15.29 37.29
CA ALA A 521 28.15 15.48 37.38
C ALA A 521 27.67 16.28 38.61
N LYS A 522 28.57 16.81 39.45
CA LYS A 522 28.18 17.54 40.69
C LYS A 522 28.49 19.04 40.69
N LEU A 523 28.99 19.60 39.59
CA LEU A 523 29.34 21.04 39.54
C LEU A 523 28.32 21.89 38.75
N THR A 524 27.46 21.29 37.94
CA THR A 524 26.50 22.02 37.09
C THR A 524 25.14 22.26 37.77
N VAL A 525 24.81 21.50 38.81
CA VAL A 525 23.53 21.63 39.55
C VAL A 525 23.57 22.71 40.64
N ALA A 526 24.77 23.06 41.13
CA ALA A 526 24.93 24.09 42.17
C ALA A 526 24.83 25.54 41.64
N ILE A 527 25.05 25.76 40.34
CA ILE A 527 25.03 27.10 39.73
C ILE A 527 23.60 27.50 39.30
N LEU A 528 22.72 26.54 39.01
CA LEU A 528 21.33 26.81 38.64
C LEU A 528 20.41 27.13 39.84
N LEU A 529 20.73 26.65 41.05
CA LEU A 529 19.96 26.99 42.26
C LEU A 529 20.30 28.37 42.85
N ALA A 530 21.48 28.92 42.58
CA ALA A 530 21.87 30.24 43.09
C ALA A 530 21.23 31.40 42.28
N VAL A 531 20.88 31.17 41.02
CA VAL A 531 20.21 32.18 40.16
C VAL A 531 18.70 32.24 40.43
N LEU A 532 18.08 31.17 40.92
CA LEU A 532 16.65 31.13 41.20
C LEU A 532 16.25 31.89 42.49
N VAL A 533 17.17 32.03 43.44
CA VAL A 533 16.91 32.75 44.71
C VAL A 533 17.09 34.27 44.57
N ALA A 534 17.85 34.74 43.57
CA ALA A 534 18.05 36.17 43.32
C ALA A 534 17.00 36.81 42.39
N VAL A 535 16.08 36.02 41.83
CA VAL A 535 14.97 36.51 40.98
C VAL A 535 13.64 36.55 41.74
N ILE A 536 13.60 36.05 42.98
CA ILE A 536 12.40 36.02 43.84
C ILE A 536 12.51 37.02 45.03
N ALA A 537 13.49 37.93 45.01
CA ALA A 537 13.64 39.01 45.99
C ALA A 537 13.48 40.39 45.36
#